data_AF-A0A822FKS3-F1
#
_entry.id   AF-A0A822FKS3-F1
#
_cell.length_a   1.000
_cell.length_b   1.000
_cell.length_c   1.000
_cell.angle_alpha   90.00
_cell.angle_beta   90.00
_cell.angle_gamma   90.00
#
_symmetry.space_group_name_H-M   'P 1'
#
loop_
_entity.id
_entity.type
_entity.pdbx_description
1 polymer ?
#
loop_
_entity_poly.entity_id
_entity_poly.type
_entity_poly.pdbx_seq_one_letter_code
_entity_poly.pdbx_strand_id
1 'polypeptide(L)'
;WKADTDNPSEVHKTLSPKCLYVLSILIQPERSSAAILNEISTNNRNNQLFGSTNAAQLQFDQIVNTTPCNPAYSEITKRLQSFTTWSPESSPSVDELVRAGFFYTGAEHIVTCFYCNGSLRNWNTNDNPLIEHVRWFPYCGYAKQGCGDGLYRKFQEAKRG
;
A
#
# COMPACT_ATOMS: atom_id res chain seq x y z
N TRP A 1 -25.95 -24.95 -15.99
CA TRP A 1 -25.39 -25.69 -14.86
C TRP A 1 -25.85 -27.14 -14.95
N LYS A 2 -24.92 -28.02 -15.27
CA LYS A 2 -25.03 -29.48 -15.19
C LYS A 2 -24.13 -29.94 -14.05
N ALA A 3 -24.72 -30.56 -13.03
CA ALA A 3 -24.08 -30.81 -11.74
C ALA A 3 -22.85 -31.71 -11.81
N ASP A 4 -22.76 -32.54 -12.84
CA ASP A 4 -21.75 -33.56 -13.07
C ASP A 4 -20.60 -33.12 -14.00
N THR A 5 -20.77 -32.01 -14.74
CA THR A 5 -19.77 -31.54 -15.71
C THR A 5 -19.30 -30.11 -15.47
N ASP A 6 -20.15 -29.26 -14.88
CA ASP A 6 -19.85 -27.84 -14.78
C ASP A 6 -19.11 -27.55 -13.47
N ASN A 7 -17.91 -26.97 -13.57
CA ASN A 7 -17.21 -26.44 -12.41
C ASN A 7 -18.01 -25.27 -11.82
N PRO A 8 -18.51 -25.37 -10.57
CA PRO A 8 -19.39 -24.35 -10.00
C PRO A 8 -18.75 -22.95 -9.95
N SER A 9 -17.44 -22.87 -9.77
CA SER A 9 -16.71 -21.59 -9.70
C SER A 9 -16.59 -20.91 -11.06
N GLU A 10 -16.34 -21.68 -12.13
CA GLU A 10 -16.23 -21.13 -13.49
C GLU A 10 -17.57 -20.68 -14.05
N VAL A 11 -18.64 -21.40 -13.70
CA VAL A 11 -20.01 -20.97 -14.02
C VAL A 11 -20.36 -19.68 -13.28
N HIS A 12 -19.95 -19.53 -12.01
CA HIS A 12 -20.22 -18.33 -11.23
C HIS A 12 -19.48 -17.10 -11.76
N LYS A 13 -18.23 -17.27 -12.23
CA LYS A 13 -17.45 -16.19 -12.91
C LYS A 13 -18.14 -15.71 -14.18
N THR A 14 -18.71 -16.63 -14.95
CA THR A 14 -19.35 -16.31 -16.23
C THR A 14 -20.71 -15.63 -16.03
N LEU A 15 -21.53 -16.13 -15.11
CA LEU A 15 -22.89 -15.63 -14.90
C LEU A 15 -22.97 -14.39 -14.02
N SER A 16 -21.98 -14.16 -13.15
CA SER A 16 -21.95 -13.00 -12.26
C SER A 16 -20.52 -12.49 -12.06
N PRO A 17 -19.88 -11.97 -13.12
CA PRO A 17 -18.47 -11.60 -13.13
C PRO A 17 -18.11 -10.45 -12.16
N LYS A 18 -19.11 -9.73 -11.65
CA LYS A 18 -18.95 -8.63 -10.68
C LYS A 18 -19.41 -9.01 -9.27
N CYS A 19 -19.76 -10.27 -9.02
CA CYS A 19 -20.19 -10.68 -7.67
C CYS A 19 -19.01 -10.63 -6.70
N LEU A 20 -19.29 -10.30 -5.44
CA LEU A 20 -18.25 -10.09 -4.43
C LEU A 20 -17.40 -11.35 -4.19
N TYR A 21 -17.96 -12.55 -4.32
CA TYR A 21 -17.24 -13.82 -4.21
C TYR A 21 -16.27 -14.05 -5.40
N VAL A 22 -16.68 -13.71 -6.62
CA VAL A 22 -15.82 -13.76 -7.81
C VAL A 22 -14.72 -12.70 -7.73
N LEU A 23 -15.07 -11.49 -7.31
CA LEU A 23 -14.09 -10.42 -7.10
C LEU A 23 -13.12 -10.77 -5.96
N SER A 24 -13.56 -11.41 -4.89
CA SER A 24 -12.68 -11.81 -3.78
C SER A 24 -11.78 -13.01 -4.12
N ILE A 25 -12.20 -13.90 -5.01
CA ILE A 25 -11.34 -14.99 -5.51
C ILE A 25 -10.27 -14.46 -6.49
N LEU A 26 -10.59 -13.42 -7.26
CA LEU A 26 -9.59 -12.73 -8.10
C LEU A 26 -8.65 -11.83 -7.28
N ILE A 27 -9.05 -11.48 -6.05
CA ILE A 27 -8.26 -10.71 -5.07
C ILE A 27 -7.89 -11.68 -3.94
N GLN A 28 -7.13 -12.74 -4.22
CA GLN A 28 -6.59 -13.61 -3.17
C GLN A 28 -5.47 -12.86 -2.42
N PRO A 29 -5.60 -12.61 -1.11
CA PRO A 29 -4.64 -11.87 -0.28
C PRO A 29 -3.65 -12.79 0.45
N GLU A 30 -3.25 -13.93 -0.13
CA GLU A 30 -2.45 -14.94 0.57
C GLU A 30 -0.92 -14.83 0.38
N ARG A 31 -0.41 -13.66 -0.01
CA ARG A 31 0.96 -13.20 0.23
C ARG A 31 1.12 -11.83 -0.41
N SER A 32 0.89 -10.76 0.35
CA SER A 32 1.60 -9.53 0.02
C SER A 32 3.08 -9.84 0.22
N SER A 33 3.84 -9.87 -0.87
CA SER A 33 5.28 -10.03 -0.77
C SER A 33 5.93 -8.75 -0.22
N ALA A 34 5.25 -7.61 -0.43
CA ALA A 34 5.73 -6.31 -0.03
C ALA A 34 5.75 -6.14 1.51
N ALA A 35 6.91 -5.79 2.06
CA ALA A 35 7.12 -5.58 3.49
C ALA A 35 7.34 -4.09 3.82
N ILE A 36 6.85 -3.64 4.97
CA ILE A 36 7.17 -2.31 5.55
C ILE A 36 8.59 -2.35 6.15
N LEU A 37 9.34 -1.26 6.00
CA LEU A 37 10.74 -1.16 6.42
C LEU A 37 11.04 -0.81 7.89
N ASN A 38 10.08 -0.87 8.83
CA ASN A 38 10.29 -0.33 10.19
C ASN A 38 10.28 -1.33 11.35
N GLU A 39 10.64 -2.60 11.13
CA GLU A 39 10.85 -3.59 12.21
C GLU A 39 12.31 -3.61 12.73
N ILE A 40 12.89 -2.46 13.07
CA ILE A 40 14.13 -2.43 13.86
C ILE A 40 13.86 -1.76 15.22
N SER A 41 13.99 -2.58 16.27
CA SER A 41 14.15 -2.24 17.70
C SER A 41 12.90 -1.99 18.56
N THR A 42 12.12 -3.04 18.83
CA THR A 42 11.45 -3.19 20.14
C THR A 42 12.31 -4.01 21.10
N ASN A 43 13.52 -3.56 21.37
CA ASN A 43 14.26 -3.93 22.57
C ASN A 43 15.16 -2.77 22.99
N ASN A 44 14.54 -1.75 23.59
CA ASN A 44 15.19 -1.06 24.69
C ASN A 44 14.14 -0.47 25.62
N ARG A 45 14.05 -1.09 26.81
CA ARG A 45 13.53 -0.46 28.01
C ARG A 45 14.37 0.79 28.26
N ASN A 46 13.74 1.96 28.26
CA ASN A 46 14.03 3.01 29.24
C ASN A 46 12.83 3.96 29.30
N ASN A 47 11.95 3.61 30.22
CA ASN A 47 11.00 4.51 30.83
C ASN A 47 11.81 5.46 31.72
N GLN A 48 11.94 6.74 31.37
CA GLN A 48 11.73 7.86 32.29
C GLN A 48 11.96 9.24 31.66
N LEU A 49 11.10 10.15 32.14
CA LEU A 49 11.14 11.61 32.08
C LEU A 49 10.73 12.23 30.74
N PHE A 50 9.48 12.66 30.63
CA PHE A 50 9.16 14.10 30.63
C PHE A 50 7.72 14.33 31.10
N GLY A 51 7.57 15.41 31.87
CA GLY A 51 6.47 15.67 32.77
C GLY A 51 5.13 15.96 32.12
N SER A 52 4.12 15.84 32.97
CA SER A 52 2.72 16.19 32.74
C SER A 52 2.58 17.64 32.26
N THR A 53 2.16 17.82 31.02
CA THR A 53 1.40 19.00 30.59
C THR A 53 0.23 18.54 29.74
N ASN A 54 -0.97 18.98 30.09
CA ASN A 54 -2.23 18.72 29.39
C ASN A 54 -2.19 19.21 27.93
N ALA A 55 -1.60 18.43 27.04
CA ALA A 55 -1.85 18.51 25.61
C ALA A 55 -2.82 17.38 25.27
N ALA A 56 -3.98 17.74 24.73
CA ALA A 56 -4.98 16.81 24.24
C ALA A 56 -4.30 15.61 23.58
N GLN A 57 -4.63 14.42 24.07
CA GLN A 57 -4.21 13.14 23.51
C GLN A 57 -4.34 13.21 21.99
N LEU A 58 -3.21 13.42 21.30
CA LEU A 58 -3.19 13.54 19.85
C LEU A 58 -3.74 12.20 19.33
N GLN A 59 -4.97 12.22 18.84
CA GLN A 59 -5.54 11.09 18.13
C GLN A 59 -4.71 10.94 16.86
N PHE A 60 -3.73 10.03 16.93
CA PHE A 60 -2.76 9.77 15.87
C PHE A 60 -3.44 9.46 14.53
N ASP A 61 -4.69 8.99 14.58
CA ASP A 61 -5.59 8.73 13.44
C ASP A 61 -6.00 9.99 12.64
N GLN A 62 -5.64 11.20 13.09
CA GLN A 62 -5.99 12.46 12.42
C GLN A 62 -4.79 13.22 11.82
N ILE A 63 -3.56 12.69 11.92
CA ILE A 63 -2.40 13.32 11.26
C ILE A 63 -2.43 12.99 9.77
N VAL A 64 -3.28 13.69 9.04
CA VAL A 64 -3.19 13.77 7.57
C VAL A 64 -2.07 14.75 7.23
N ASN A 65 -1.00 14.26 6.60
CA ASN A 65 -0.03 15.15 5.98
C ASN A 65 -0.81 16.06 5.01
N THR A 66 -0.74 17.38 5.19
CA THR A 66 -1.34 18.38 4.28
C THR A 66 -0.37 18.79 3.19
N THR A 67 0.91 18.48 3.37
CA THR A 67 2.01 18.72 2.43
C THR A 67 2.81 17.43 2.21
N PRO A 68 3.42 17.25 1.03
CA PRO A 68 4.25 16.07 0.80
C PRO A 68 5.48 16.03 1.73
N CYS A 69 5.78 14.87 2.31
CA CYS A 69 6.99 14.67 3.12
C CYS A 69 8.30 14.83 2.32
N ASN A 70 8.27 14.52 1.02
CA ASN A 70 9.41 14.64 0.11
C ASN A 70 9.04 15.53 -1.09
N PRO A 71 9.00 16.88 -0.93
CA PRO A 71 8.58 17.79 -1.99
C PRO A 71 9.41 17.70 -3.27
N ALA A 72 10.69 17.34 -3.17
CA ALA A 72 11.58 17.13 -4.31
C ALA A 72 11.10 16.03 -5.29
N TYR A 73 10.23 15.13 -4.82
CA TYR A 73 9.64 14.03 -5.59
C TYR A 73 8.13 14.22 -5.84
N SER A 74 7.61 15.44 -5.65
CA SER A 74 6.21 15.79 -5.94
C SER A 74 5.88 15.68 -7.43
N GLU A 75 6.83 16.06 -8.28
CA GLU A 75 6.75 15.90 -9.73
C GLU A 75 6.95 14.44 -10.14
N ILE A 76 6.07 13.96 -11.03
CA ILE A 76 6.14 12.58 -11.54
C ILE A 76 7.46 12.29 -12.25
N THR A 77 8.00 13.27 -12.98
CA THR A 77 9.28 13.15 -13.70
C THR A 77 10.45 12.93 -12.73
N LYS A 78 10.45 13.60 -11.57
CA LYS A 78 11.48 13.42 -10.54
C LYS A 78 11.43 12.02 -9.93
N ARG A 79 10.23 11.48 -9.73
CA ARG A 79 10.07 10.08 -9.29
C ARG A 79 10.59 9.12 -10.36
N LEU A 80 10.22 9.31 -11.62
CA LEU A 80 10.70 8.45 -12.71
C LEU A 80 12.24 8.46 -12.82
N GLN A 81 12.85 9.64 -12.70
CA GLN A 81 14.32 9.80 -12.73
C GLN A 81 15.02 9.07 -11.57
N SER A 82 14.34 8.77 -10.46
CA SER A 82 14.97 8.04 -9.36
C SER A 82 15.24 6.56 -9.68
N PHE A 83 14.54 5.98 -10.67
CA PHE A 83 14.62 4.55 -10.99
C PHE A 83 15.75 4.19 -11.98
N THR A 84 16.74 5.07 -12.19
CA THR A 84 17.83 4.84 -13.17
C THR A 84 18.65 3.58 -12.94
N THR A 85 18.76 3.13 -11.69
CA THR A 85 19.50 1.92 -11.30
C THR A 85 18.59 0.81 -10.77
N TRP A 86 17.28 0.91 -11.03
CA TRP A 86 16.31 -0.09 -10.59
C TRP A 86 16.45 -1.37 -11.41
N SER A 87 16.65 -2.50 -10.73
CA SER A 87 16.53 -3.82 -11.37
C SER A 87 15.07 -4.26 -11.32
N PRO A 88 14.42 -4.55 -12.47
CA PRO A 88 13.00 -4.87 -12.51
C PRO A 88 12.66 -6.28 -12.04
N GLU A 89 13.66 -7.13 -11.77
CA GLU A 89 13.43 -8.55 -11.44
C GLU A 89 12.48 -8.68 -10.25
N SER A 90 11.37 -9.39 -10.47
CA SER A 90 10.32 -9.64 -9.49
C SER A 90 9.53 -8.41 -9.00
N SER A 91 9.48 -7.29 -9.73
CA SER A 91 8.74 -6.08 -9.30
C SER A 91 7.64 -5.64 -10.28
N PRO A 92 6.61 -4.88 -9.82
CA PRO A 92 5.67 -4.18 -10.69
C PRO A 92 6.40 -3.18 -11.59
N SER A 93 5.72 -2.68 -12.63
CA SER A 93 6.36 -1.72 -13.52
C SER A 93 6.73 -0.42 -12.79
N VAL A 94 7.88 0.16 -13.17
CA VAL A 94 8.33 1.46 -12.64
C VAL A 94 7.25 2.53 -12.79
N ASP A 95 6.52 2.48 -13.91
CA ASP A 95 5.43 3.39 -14.20
C ASP A 95 4.27 3.28 -13.18
N GLU A 96 3.86 2.06 -12.82
CA GLU A 96 2.84 1.83 -11.80
C GLU A 96 3.31 2.28 -10.41
N LEU A 97 4.56 2.00 -10.05
CA LEU A 97 5.17 2.46 -8.79
C LEU A 97 5.15 4.00 -8.70
N VAL A 98 5.59 4.67 -9.78
CA VAL A 98 5.64 6.14 -9.86
C VAL A 98 4.25 6.78 -9.80
N ARG A 99 3.24 6.20 -10.47
CA ARG A 99 1.85 6.66 -10.42
C ARG A 99 1.23 6.44 -9.04
N ALA A 100 1.59 5.35 -8.35
CA ALA A 100 1.20 5.11 -6.96
C ALA A 100 1.91 6.04 -5.96
N GLY A 101 2.79 6.93 -6.42
CA GLY A 101 3.43 7.98 -5.62
C GLY A 101 4.80 7.59 -5.08
N PHE A 102 5.38 6.49 -5.55
CA PHE A 102 6.67 6.02 -5.08
C PHE A 102 7.85 6.55 -5.90
N PHE A 103 8.96 6.84 -5.22
CA PHE A 103 10.28 7.04 -5.82
C PHE A 103 11.24 5.96 -5.31
N TYR A 104 12.23 5.60 -6.10
CA TYR A 104 13.27 4.66 -5.70
C TYR A 104 14.28 5.36 -4.78
N THR A 105 14.62 4.70 -3.68
CA THR A 105 15.57 5.24 -2.69
C THR A 105 17.03 5.14 -3.13
N GLY A 106 17.32 4.41 -4.20
CA GLY A 106 18.69 4.10 -4.64
C GLY A 106 19.30 2.87 -3.94
N ALA A 107 18.58 2.24 -3.01
CA ALA A 107 19.02 1.06 -2.28
C ALA A 107 18.06 -0.13 -2.45
N GLU A 108 18.62 -1.29 -2.77
CA GLU A 108 17.91 -2.58 -2.90
C GLU A 108 16.68 -2.48 -3.82
N HIS A 109 15.53 -2.99 -3.38
CA HIS A 109 14.24 -2.86 -4.04
C HIS A 109 13.26 -2.03 -3.21
N ILE A 110 13.77 -0.95 -2.61
CA ILE A 110 13.03 -0.11 -1.68
C ILE A 110 12.53 1.14 -2.38
N VAL A 111 11.21 1.31 -2.35
CA VAL A 111 10.55 2.52 -2.84
C VAL A 111 9.87 3.27 -1.69
N THR A 112 9.82 4.59 -1.77
CA THR A 112 9.25 5.45 -0.73
C THR A 112 8.22 6.40 -1.32
N CYS A 113 7.08 6.58 -0.65
CA CYS A 113 6.07 7.52 -1.09
C CYS A 113 6.53 8.97 -0.87
N PHE A 114 6.42 9.82 -1.90
CA PHE A 114 6.78 11.23 -1.75
C PHE A 114 5.87 11.98 -0.76
N TYR A 115 4.64 11.52 -0.55
CA TYR A 115 3.63 12.22 0.24
C TYR A 115 3.64 11.82 1.72
N CYS A 116 3.56 10.51 2.01
CA CYS A 116 3.47 10.00 3.38
C CYS A 116 4.80 9.49 3.94
N ASN A 117 5.87 9.46 3.13
CA ASN A 117 7.16 8.85 3.47
C ASN A 117 7.08 7.34 3.82
N GLY A 118 5.98 6.67 3.49
CA GLY A 118 5.85 5.23 3.66
C GLY A 118 6.71 4.46 2.67
N SER A 119 7.53 3.55 3.17
CA SER A 119 8.46 2.75 2.35
C SER A 119 8.05 1.28 2.31
N LEU A 120 8.12 0.70 1.10
CA LEU A 120 7.85 -0.71 0.83
C LEU A 120 9.03 -1.35 0.10
N ARG A 121 9.27 -2.63 0.38
CA ARG A 121 10.29 -3.48 -0.26
C ARG A 121 9.71 -4.85 -0.57
N ASN A 122 10.50 -5.75 -1.17
CA ASN A 122 10.15 -7.16 -1.42
C ASN A 122 8.93 -7.35 -2.33
N TRP A 123 8.78 -6.51 -3.35
CA TRP A 123 7.67 -6.58 -4.30
C TRP A 123 7.63 -7.91 -5.08
N ASN A 124 6.46 -8.22 -5.63
CA ASN A 124 6.20 -9.27 -6.62
C ASN A 124 5.66 -8.61 -7.91
N THR A 125 5.93 -9.20 -9.07
CA THR A 125 5.42 -8.71 -10.37
C THR A 125 3.90 -8.56 -10.43
N ASN A 126 3.16 -9.33 -9.62
CA ASN A 126 1.70 -9.29 -9.58
C ASN A 126 1.13 -8.32 -8.53
N ASP A 127 1.99 -7.69 -7.72
CA ASP A 127 1.53 -6.70 -6.73
C ASP A 127 1.03 -5.45 -7.45
N ASN A 128 -0.07 -4.88 -6.97
CA ASN A 128 -0.54 -3.58 -7.44
C ASN A 128 -0.03 -2.48 -6.48
N PRO A 129 0.86 -1.58 -6.92
CA PRO A 129 1.50 -0.60 -6.04
C PRO A 129 0.52 0.28 -5.26
N LEU A 130 -0.57 0.71 -5.88
CA LEU A 130 -1.56 1.57 -5.23
C LEU A 130 -2.38 0.80 -4.19
N ILE A 131 -2.71 -0.46 -4.46
CA ILE A 131 -3.36 -1.35 -3.49
C ILE A 131 -2.46 -1.58 -2.28
N GLU A 132 -1.19 -1.95 -2.48
CA GLU A 132 -0.24 -2.14 -1.37
C GLU A 132 -0.03 -0.84 -0.59
N HIS A 133 0.02 0.30 -1.28
CA HIS A 133 0.14 1.60 -0.64
C HIS A 133 -1.03 1.88 0.33
N VAL A 134 -2.27 1.68 -0.10
CA VAL A 134 -3.45 1.91 0.76
C VAL A 134 -3.54 0.86 1.87
N ARG A 135 -3.18 -0.40 1.58
CA ARG A 135 -3.16 -1.49 2.56
C ARG A 135 -2.22 -1.16 3.73
N TRP A 136 -1.00 -0.75 3.43
CA TRP A 136 0.04 -0.50 4.44
C TRP A 136 -0.02 0.91 5.04
N PHE A 137 -0.39 1.93 4.26
CA PHE A 137 -0.45 3.33 4.70
C PHE A 137 -1.85 3.96 4.45
N PRO A 138 -2.91 3.49 5.15
CA PRO A 138 -4.29 3.92 4.90
C PRO A 138 -4.57 5.39 5.25
N TYR A 139 -3.63 6.08 5.90
CA TYR A 139 -3.77 7.51 6.21
C TYR A 139 -3.05 8.41 5.20
N CYS A 140 -2.39 7.83 4.18
CA CYS A 140 -1.79 8.60 3.10
C CYS A 140 -2.87 9.26 2.24
N GLY A 141 -2.94 10.60 2.30
CA GLY A 141 -3.89 11.39 1.51
C GLY A 141 -3.76 11.15 -0.01
N TYR A 142 -2.54 11.02 -0.52
CA TYR A 142 -2.28 10.71 -1.92
C TYR A 142 -2.83 9.33 -2.31
N ALA A 143 -2.54 8.29 -1.50
CA ALA A 143 -2.99 6.94 -1.78
C ALA A 143 -4.53 6.83 -1.73
N LYS A 144 -5.15 7.44 -0.72
CA LYS A 144 -6.60 7.51 -0.58
C LYS A 144 -7.27 8.19 -1.78
N GLN A 145 -6.71 9.31 -2.24
CA GLN A 145 -7.22 10.00 -3.43
C GLN A 145 -7.08 9.13 -4.69
N GLY A 146 -5.94 8.45 -4.85
CA GLY A 146 -5.67 7.62 -6.02
C GLY A 146 -6.54 6.37 -6.10
N CYS A 147 -6.89 5.73 -4.98
CA CYS A 147 -7.60 4.45 -4.98
C CYS A 147 -9.14 4.57 -5.04
N GLY A 148 -9.68 5.75 -4.71
CA GLY A 148 -11.12 6.00 -4.60
C GLY A 148 -11.78 5.43 -3.34
N ASP A 149 -12.94 6.00 -2.98
CA ASP A 149 -13.62 5.76 -1.69
C ASP A 149 -14.07 4.30 -1.49
N GLY A 150 -14.51 3.64 -2.55
CA GLY A 150 -15.04 2.28 -2.48
C GLY A 150 -13.97 1.24 -2.13
N LEU A 151 -12.76 1.38 -2.67
CA LEU A 151 -11.62 0.52 -2.36
C LEU A 151 -11.03 0.87 -0.99
N TYR A 152 -10.95 2.17 -0.69
CA TYR A 152 -10.48 2.66 0.61
C TYR A 152 -11.26 2.10 1.79
N ARG A 153 -12.60 2.12 1.71
CA ARG A 153 -13.48 1.60 2.78
C ARG A 153 -13.25 0.12 3.08
N LYS A 154 -13.01 -0.69 2.04
CA LYS A 154 -12.73 -2.13 2.21
C LYS A 154 -11.46 -2.39 3.01
N PHE A 155 -10.40 -1.62 2.80
CA PHE A 155 -9.16 -1.76 3.59
C PHE A 155 -9.33 -1.33 5.04
N GLN A 156 -10.18 -0.34 5.31
CA GLN A 156 -10.50 0.09 6.68
C GLN A 156 -11.36 -0.93 7.42
N GLU A 157 -12.26 -1.62 6.72
CA GLU A 157 -13.09 -2.70 7.28
C GLU A 157 -12.26 -3.96 7.57
N ALA A 158 -11.34 -4.32 6.67
CA ALA A 158 -10.46 -5.48 6.84
C ALA A 158 -9.46 -5.37 8.02
N LYS A 159 -9.22 -4.17 8.55
CA LYS A 159 -8.37 -3.94 9.74
C LYS A 159 -9.14 -4.00 11.07
N ARG A 160 -10.48 -4.06 11.03
CA ARG A 160 -11.35 -4.05 12.22
C ARG A 160 -11.90 -5.42 12.61
N GLY A 161 -11.76 -6.42 11.74
CA GLY A 161 -12.06 -7.83 12.02
C GLY A 161 -10.78 -8.61 12.25
#